data_AF-A0A816HVM5-F1
#
_entry.id   AF-A0A816HVM5-F1
#
_cell.length_a   1.000
_cell.length_b   1.000
_cell.length_c   1.000
_cell.angle_alpha   90.00
_cell.angle_beta   90.00
_cell.angle_gamma   90.00
#
_symmetry.space_group_name_H-M   'P 1'
#
loop_
_entity.id
_entity.type
_entity.pdbx_description
1 polymer ?
#
loop_
_entity_poly.entity_id
_entity_poly.type
_entity_poly.pdbx_seq_one_letter_code
_entity_poly.pdbx_strand_id
1 'polypeptide(L)'
;MFINFKGKIEPFFNHVFIKRQQAAFFEKMKIISNDEIICIQMDFSENFRLCMQNAVQNSYYSQDAVSLFTTYVWYAGGGGGESFVYISNNLTHDKYCVNASIDNLLEQLTQRFQHLQQVHIFSDGSSQQLKQKFLFRNVCRLSQQHKVNSDIDF
;
A
#
# COMPACT_ATOMS: atom_id res chain seq x y z
N MET A 1 -35.53 17.66 2.40
CA MET A 1 -34.46 16.71 2.01
C MET A 1 -33.79 17.04 0.66
N PHE A 2 -33.88 18.27 0.12
CA PHE A 2 -33.19 18.65 -1.14
C PHE A 2 -32.00 19.61 -0.94
N ILE A 3 -31.92 20.28 0.22
CA ILE A 3 -30.90 21.30 0.53
C ILE A 3 -29.49 20.68 0.71
N ASN A 4 -29.39 19.38 0.98
CA ASN A 4 -28.12 18.70 1.28
C ASN A 4 -27.34 18.28 0.02
N PHE A 5 -27.98 18.18 -1.16
CA PHE A 5 -27.30 17.74 -2.38
C PHE A 5 -26.50 18.87 -3.04
N LYS A 6 -27.07 20.08 -3.13
CA LYS A 6 -26.44 21.23 -3.80
C LYS A 6 -25.09 21.62 -3.17
N GLY A 7 -24.98 21.55 -1.84
CA GLY A 7 -23.73 21.81 -1.11
C GLY A 7 -22.67 20.70 -1.20
N LYS A 8 -23.03 19.50 -1.70
CA LYS A 8 -22.09 18.38 -1.89
C LYS A 8 -21.57 18.27 -3.32
N ILE A 9 -22.16 19.00 -4.28
CA ILE A 9 -21.77 18.96 -5.69
C ILE A 9 -20.34 19.45 -5.89
N GLU A 10 -19.97 20.60 -5.32
CA GLU A 10 -18.63 21.16 -5.48
C GLU A 10 -17.53 20.26 -4.85
N PRO A 11 -17.66 19.81 -3.57
CA PRO A 11 -16.74 18.80 -3.01
C PRO A 11 -16.65 17.52 -3.84
N PHE A 12 -17.77 17.08 -4.42
CA PHE A 12 -17.81 15.90 -5.27
C PHE A 12 -17.02 16.10 -6.57
N PHE A 13 -17.18 17.25 -7.26
CA PHE A 13 -16.40 17.53 -8.47
C PHE A 13 -14.90 17.61 -8.18
N ASN A 14 -14.51 18.22 -7.05
CA ASN A 14 -13.11 18.26 -6.61
C ASN A 14 -12.58 16.85 -6.35
N HIS A 15 -13.34 16.01 -5.63
CA HIS A 15 -12.97 14.62 -5.39
C HIS A 15 -12.82 13.83 -6.70
N VAL A 16 -13.76 13.97 -7.63
CA VAL A 16 -13.71 13.29 -8.94
C VAL A 16 -12.51 13.75 -9.77
N PHE A 17 -12.21 15.05 -9.77
CA PHE A 17 -11.05 15.59 -10.46
C PHE A 17 -9.76 15.01 -9.90
N ILE A 18 -9.55 15.09 -8.57
CA ILE A 18 -8.36 14.58 -7.90
C ILE A 18 -8.19 13.08 -8.17
N LYS A 19 -9.26 12.29 -7.97
CA LYS A 19 -9.24 10.84 -8.22
C LYS A 19 -8.82 10.51 -9.65
N ARG A 20 -9.31 11.25 -10.64
CA ARG A 20 -8.95 11.03 -12.06
C ARG A 20 -7.49 11.33 -12.33
N GLN A 21 -6.95 12.41 -11.74
CA GLN A 21 -5.53 12.75 -11.90
C GLN A 21 -4.64 11.70 -11.24
N GLN A 22 -4.99 11.23 -10.05
CA GLN A 22 -4.25 10.18 -9.34
C GLN A 22 -4.27 8.86 -10.10
N ALA A 23 -5.44 8.47 -10.62
CA ALA A 23 -5.55 7.27 -11.45
C ALA A 23 -4.69 7.38 -12.74
N ALA A 24 -4.74 8.53 -13.43
CA ALA A 24 -3.93 8.75 -14.62
C ALA A 24 -2.42 8.73 -14.30
N PHE A 25 -2.02 9.30 -13.16
CA PHE A 25 -0.64 9.27 -12.69
C PHE A 25 -0.19 7.84 -12.36
N PHE A 26 -1.02 7.06 -11.68
CA PHE A 26 -0.75 5.65 -11.38
C PHE A 26 -0.58 4.81 -12.66
N GLU A 27 -1.49 4.94 -13.62
CA GLU A 27 -1.38 4.24 -14.91
C GLU A 27 -0.08 4.61 -15.65
N LYS A 28 0.31 5.89 -15.62
CA LYS A 28 1.58 6.34 -16.18
C LYS A 28 2.77 5.70 -15.45
N MET A 29 2.77 5.67 -14.12
CA MET A 29 3.86 5.09 -13.33
C MET A 29 4.04 3.60 -13.64
N LYS A 30 2.96 2.83 -13.74
CA LYS A 30 3.03 1.41 -14.12
C LYS A 30 3.70 1.19 -15.48
N ILE A 31 3.46 2.07 -16.45
CA ILE A 31 4.01 1.94 -17.81
C ILE A 31 5.51 2.27 -17.83
N ILE A 32 5.93 3.33 -17.13
CA ILE A 32 7.34 3.77 -17.13
C ILE A 32 8.23 2.93 -16.21
N SER A 33 7.64 2.13 -15.33
CA SER A 33 8.36 1.36 -14.32
C SER A 33 9.38 0.40 -14.96
N ASN A 34 10.57 0.38 -14.38
CA ASN A 34 11.73 -0.41 -14.78
C ASN A 34 12.62 -0.67 -13.55
N ASP A 35 13.85 -1.13 -13.75
CA ASP A 35 14.76 -1.49 -12.66
C ASP A 35 15.31 -0.26 -11.88
N GLU A 36 15.23 0.95 -12.45
CA GLU A 36 15.63 2.21 -11.80
C GLU A 36 14.45 2.96 -11.18
N ILE A 37 13.25 2.81 -11.75
CA ILE A 37 12.01 3.48 -11.32
C ILE A 37 10.95 2.42 -11.06
N ILE A 38 10.58 2.25 -9.79
CA ILE A 38 9.61 1.24 -9.38
C ILE A 38 8.29 1.90 -8.98
N CYS A 39 7.17 1.27 -9.36
CA CYS A 39 5.85 1.61 -8.86
C CYS A 39 5.37 0.53 -7.89
N ILE A 40 4.80 0.93 -6.76
CA ILE A 40 4.29 0.04 -5.71
C ILE A 40 2.85 0.43 -5.43
N GLN A 41 1.96 -0.56 -5.30
CA GLN A 41 0.61 -0.38 -4.80
C GLN A 41 0.48 -1.25 -3.57
N MET A 42 -0.02 -0.68 -2.47
CA MET A 42 -0.14 -1.36 -1.20
C MET A 42 -1.49 -1.12 -0.56
N ASP A 43 -2.01 -2.15 0.09
CA ASP A 43 -3.21 -2.06 0.92
C ASP A 43 -3.23 -3.18 1.98
N PHE A 44 -4.09 -3.04 2.97
CA PHE A 44 -4.44 -4.13 3.87
C PHE A 44 -5.58 -4.96 3.28
N SER A 45 -5.40 -6.27 3.24
CA SER A 45 -6.53 -7.18 3.08
C SER A 45 -7.33 -7.26 4.37
N GLU A 46 -8.51 -7.87 4.30
CA GLU A 46 -9.24 -8.27 5.51
C GLU A 46 -8.41 -9.31 6.30
N ASN A 47 -8.57 -9.30 7.62
CA ASN A 47 -7.85 -10.26 8.48
C ASN A 47 -8.21 -11.69 8.08
N PHE A 48 -7.19 -12.48 7.76
CA PHE A 48 -7.35 -13.85 7.34
C PHE A 48 -7.47 -14.75 8.57
N ARG A 49 -8.59 -15.48 8.65
CA ARG A 49 -8.80 -16.48 9.70
C ARG A 49 -8.06 -17.76 9.35
N LEU A 50 -7.20 -18.21 10.27
CA LEU A 50 -6.48 -19.46 10.15
C LEU A 50 -7.44 -20.62 10.46
N CYS A 51 -8.21 -21.02 9.46
CA CYS A 51 -9.09 -22.17 9.55
C CYS A 51 -8.28 -23.46 9.34
N MET A 52 -8.12 -24.27 10.39
CA MET A 52 -7.64 -25.64 10.22
C MET A 52 -8.76 -26.51 9.61
N GLN A 53 -8.50 -27.14 8.46
CA GLN A 53 -9.48 -27.99 7.78
C GLN A 53 -9.99 -29.16 8.63
N ASN A 54 -9.19 -29.65 9.60
CA ASN A 54 -9.52 -30.77 10.49
C ASN A 54 -9.65 -30.35 11.96
N ALA A 55 -10.13 -29.13 12.23
CA ALA A 55 -10.26 -28.64 13.59
C ALA A 55 -11.43 -29.33 14.33
N VAL A 56 -11.21 -29.74 15.58
CA VAL A 56 -12.27 -30.27 16.47
C VAL A 56 -13.31 -29.17 16.74
N GLN A 57 -14.56 -29.51 17.07
CA GLN A 57 -15.67 -28.55 17.22
C GLN A 57 -15.35 -27.35 18.16
N ASN A 58 -14.54 -27.54 19.20
CA ASN A 58 -14.12 -26.47 20.12
C ASN A 58 -13.19 -25.40 19.49
N SER A 59 -12.54 -25.71 18.37
CA SER A 59 -11.66 -24.79 17.63
C SER A 59 -12.44 -23.75 16.82
N TYR A 60 -13.77 -23.90 16.70
CA TYR A 60 -14.65 -22.98 15.97
C TYR A 60 -14.73 -21.60 16.65
N TYR A 61 -14.57 -21.53 17.98
CA TYR A 61 -14.66 -20.29 18.76
C TYR A 61 -13.31 -19.59 18.99
N SER A 62 -12.19 -20.20 18.58
CA SER A 62 -10.81 -19.73 18.85
C SER A 62 -9.95 -19.77 17.59
N GLN A 63 -10.48 -19.27 16.48
CA GLN A 63 -9.70 -19.15 15.25
C GLN A 63 -8.77 -17.95 15.36
N ASP A 64 -7.46 -18.23 15.40
CA ASP A 64 -6.46 -17.20 15.24
C ASP A 64 -6.63 -16.50 13.89
N ALA A 65 -6.42 -15.19 13.89
CA ALA A 65 -6.42 -14.38 12.69
C ALA A 65 -5.04 -13.77 12.50
N VAL A 66 -4.72 -13.48 11.24
CA VAL A 66 -3.52 -12.74 10.87
C VAL A 66 -3.92 -11.58 9.97
N SER A 67 -3.21 -10.47 10.10
CA SER A 67 -3.31 -9.35 9.17
C SER A 67 -2.44 -9.62 7.95
N LEU A 68 -2.94 -9.26 6.77
CA LEU A 68 -2.21 -9.36 5.51
C LEU A 68 -2.01 -7.96 4.95
N PHE A 69 -0.76 -7.51 4.91
CA PHE A 69 -0.39 -6.31 4.19
C PHE A 69 0.11 -6.71 2.79
N THR A 70 -0.72 -6.42 1.80
CA THR A 70 -0.53 -6.86 0.42
C THR A 70 0.08 -5.73 -0.40
N THR A 71 1.09 -6.07 -1.20
CA THR A 71 1.72 -5.10 -2.10
C THR A 71 1.95 -5.73 -3.47
N TYR A 72 1.74 -4.95 -4.52
CA TYR A 72 2.18 -5.29 -5.87
C TYR A 72 3.25 -4.31 -6.31
N VAL A 73 4.33 -4.82 -6.87
CA VAL A 73 5.46 -4.05 -7.35
C VAL A 73 5.54 -4.19 -8.86
N TRP A 74 5.40 -3.09 -9.59
CA TRP A 74 5.66 -3.02 -11.02
C TRP A 74 7.12 -2.66 -11.25
N TYR A 75 7.80 -3.55 -11.95
CA TYR A 75 9.14 -3.36 -12.52
C TYR A 75 9.17 -4.17 -13.84
N ALA A 76 10.03 -3.77 -14.76
CA ALA A 76 10.03 -4.14 -16.18
C ALA A 76 8.89 -3.51 -17.01
N GLY A 77 9.31 -2.81 -18.08
CA GLY A 77 8.46 -1.92 -18.88
C GLY A 77 7.19 -2.60 -19.44
N GLY A 78 6.04 -2.19 -18.90
CA GLY A 78 4.73 -2.37 -19.53
C GLY A 78 4.00 -3.70 -19.31
N GLY A 79 4.43 -4.56 -18.37
CA GLY A 79 3.63 -5.75 -18.04
C GLY A 79 4.17 -6.72 -16.99
N GLY A 80 5.39 -6.51 -16.50
CA GLY A 80 5.98 -7.31 -15.42
C GLY A 80 5.65 -6.76 -14.03
N GLY A 81 5.75 -7.62 -13.03
CA GLY A 81 5.67 -7.23 -11.63
C GLY A 81 5.61 -8.45 -10.73
N GLU A 82 5.65 -8.22 -9.43
CA GLU A 82 5.52 -9.28 -8.44
C GLU A 82 4.69 -8.84 -7.23
N SER A 83 4.03 -9.82 -6.64
CA SER A 83 3.22 -9.63 -5.44
C SER A 83 4.02 -10.01 -4.21
N PHE A 84 3.97 -9.16 -3.19
CA PHE A 84 4.44 -9.49 -1.84
C PHE A 84 3.27 -9.44 -0.87
N VAL A 85 3.34 -10.30 0.15
CA VAL A 85 2.39 -10.32 1.25
C VAL A 85 3.16 -10.40 2.56
N TYR A 86 2.96 -9.42 3.42
CA TYR A 86 3.48 -9.42 4.77
C TYR A 86 2.40 -9.91 5.72
N ILE A 87 2.70 -11.02 6.39
CA ILE A 87 1.79 -11.67 7.34
C ILE A 87 2.22 -11.28 8.74
N SER A 88 1.26 -10.84 9.56
CA SER A 88 1.52 -10.44 10.94
C SER A 88 0.40 -10.88 11.86
N ASN A 89 0.76 -11.22 13.09
CA ASN A 89 -0.19 -11.52 14.17
C ASN A 89 -0.81 -10.23 14.75
N ASN A 90 -0.33 -9.04 14.35
CA ASN A 90 -0.86 -7.76 14.78
C ASN A 90 -2.08 -7.34 13.93
N LEU A 91 -3.27 -7.55 14.47
CA LEU A 91 -4.54 -7.26 13.79
C LEU A 91 -4.93 -5.77 13.76
N THR A 92 -4.16 -4.88 14.38
CA THR A 92 -4.53 -3.46 14.55
C THR A 92 -4.27 -2.61 13.32
N HIS A 93 -3.57 -3.14 12.31
CA HIS A 93 -3.19 -2.43 11.09
C HIS A 93 -2.52 -1.09 11.39
N ASP A 94 -1.67 -1.07 12.42
CA ASP A 94 -1.07 0.15 12.92
C ASP A 94 0.08 0.67 12.03
N LYS A 95 0.49 1.90 12.33
CA LYS A 95 1.62 2.57 11.66
C LYS A 95 2.96 1.84 11.79
N TYR A 96 3.13 1.01 12.82
CA TYR A 96 4.38 0.29 13.05
C TYR A 96 4.48 -0.90 12.11
N CYS A 97 3.38 -1.65 11.94
CA CYS A 97 3.27 -2.72 10.97
C CYS A 97 3.51 -2.19 9.55
N VAL A 98 2.83 -1.09 9.17
CA VAL A 98 3.03 -0.47 7.85
C VAL A 98 4.49 -0.05 7.64
N ASN A 99 5.10 0.62 8.62
CA ASN A 99 6.50 1.05 8.51
C ASN A 99 7.45 -0.15 8.37
N ALA A 100 7.25 -1.21 9.16
CA ALA A 100 8.10 -2.41 9.09
C ALA A 100 7.95 -3.12 7.74
N SER A 101 6.73 -3.24 7.21
CA SER A 101 6.49 -3.84 5.89
C SER A 101 7.16 -3.04 4.77
N ILE A 102 7.02 -1.70 4.77
CA ILE A 102 7.65 -0.85 3.76
C ILE A 102 9.18 -0.87 3.89
N ASP A 103 9.73 -0.84 5.10
CA ASP A 103 11.17 -0.91 5.35
C ASP A 103 11.76 -2.20 4.76
N ASN A 104 11.12 -3.34 5.07
CA ASN A 104 11.55 -4.62 4.56
C ASN A 104 11.37 -4.74 3.03
N LEU A 105 10.31 -4.16 2.46
CA LEU A 105 10.13 -4.12 1.01
C LEU A 105 11.26 -3.33 0.34
N LEU A 106 11.56 -2.14 0.82
CA LEU A 106 12.63 -1.30 0.27
C LEU A 106 14.01 -1.96 0.42
N GLU A 107 14.27 -2.65 1.52
CA GLU A 107 15.49 -3.45 1.69
C GLU A 107 15.60 -4.54 0.61
N GLN A 108 14.54 -5.30 0.36
CA GLN A 108 14.53 -6.32 -0.69
C GLN A 108 14.71 -5.72 -2.09
N LEU A 109 14.05 -4.61 -2.38
CA LEU A 109 14.13 -3.95 -3.69
C LEU A 109 15.53 -3.36 -3.93
N THR A 110 16.14 -2.71 -2.94
CA THR A 110 17.50 -2.15 -3.08
C THR A 110 18.58 -3.21 -3.23
N GLN A 111 18.41 -4.38 -2.59
CA GLN A 111 19.31 -5.51 -2.79
C GLN A 111 19.17 -6.13 -4.18
N ARG A 112 17.95 -6.17 -4.72
CA ARG A 112 17.63 -6.77 -6.02
C ARG A 112 18.01 -5.86 -7.19
N PHE A 113 17.71 -4.58 -7.08
CA PHE A 113 17.87 -3.58 -8.14
C PHE A 113 19.03 -2.63 -7.79
N GLN A 114 20.23 -2.96 -8.25
CA GLN A 114 21.46 -2.23 -7.89
C GLN A 114 21.46 -0.75 -8.31
N HIS A 115 20.63 -0.38 -9.29
CA HIS A 115 20.50 0.98 -9.82
C HIS A 115 19.15 1.61 -9.48
N LEU A 116 18.44 1.11 -8.47
CA LEU A 116 17.18 1.69 -8.03
C LEU A 116 17.37 3.14 -7.59
N GLN A 117 16.68 4.07 -8.26
CA GLN A 117 16.76 5.51 -7.98
C GLN A 117 15.47 6.02 -7.36
N GLN A 118 14.33 5.54 -7.84
CA GLN A 118 13.03 6.07 -7.47
C GLN A 118 11.99 4.99 -7.22
N VAL A 119 11.17 5.22 -6.20
CA VAL A 119 10.04 4.37 -5.81
C VAL A 119 8.80 5.23 -5.62
N HIS A 120 7.79 4.99 -6.44
CA HIS A 120 6.47 5.62 -6.32
C HIS A 120 5.51 4.69 -5.60
N ILE A 121 4.99 5.11 -4.45
CA ILE A 121 4.10 4.30 -3.63
C ILE A 121 2.65 4.80 -3.76
N PHE A 122 1.72 3.89 -4.01
CA PHE A 122 0.30 4.17 -4.15
C PHE A 122 -0.53 3.38 -3.15
N SER A 123 -1.56 4.00 -2.59
CA SER A 123 -2.54 3.29 -1.78
C SER A 123 -3.89 3.99 -1.74
N ASP A 124 -4.98 3.27 -1.94
CA ASP A 124 -6.34 3.76 -1.72
C ASP A 124 -6.87 3.44 -0.32
N GLY A 125 -6.04 2.84 0.55
CA GLY A 125 -6.45 2.37 1.86
C GLY A 125 -6.88 3.49 2.83
N SER A 126 -7.51 3.07 3.93
CA SER A 126 -8.19 3.96 4.88
C SER A 126 -7.26 5.02 5.49
N SER A 127 -7.78 6.21 5.76
CA SER A 127 -7.04 7.29 6.43
C SER A 127 -6.54 6.92 7.83
N GLN A 128 -7.19 5.97 8.50
CA GLN A 128 -6.76 5.50 9.82
C GLN A 128 -5.46 4.67 9.74
N GLN A 129 -5.19 4.06 8.59
CA GLN A 129 -4.07 3.14 8.39
C GLN A 129 -2.97 3.80 7.55
N LEU A 130 -3.33 4.34 6.39
CA LEU A 130 -2.37 4.76 5.37
C LEU A 130 -2.36 6.28 5.16
N LYS A 131 -3.50 6.98 5.15
CA LYS A 131 -3.54 8.46 4.93
C LYS A 131 -3.22 9.31 6.18
N GLN A 132 -2.23 8.90 6.97
CA GLN A 132 -1.81 9.57 8.21
C GLN A 132 -0.42 10.21 8.11
N LYS A 133 -0.19 11.30 8.84
CA LYS A 133 1.10 12.05 8.85
C LYS A 133 2.33 11.20 9.18
N PHE A 134 2.12 10.11 9.94
CA PHE A 134 3.20 9.20 10.31
C PHE A 134 3.70 8.41 9.10
N LEU A 135 2.81 8.02 8.17
CA LEU A 135 3.24 7.33 6.96
C LEU A 135 4.14 8.23 6.12
N PHE A 136 3.74 9.49 5.90
CA PHE A 136 4.56 10.45 5.17
C PHE A 136 5.95 10.62 5.82
N ARG A 137 6.00 10.84 7.14
CA ARG A 137 7.28 10.93 7.87
C ARG A 137 8.13 9.66 7.71
N ASN A 138 7.50 8.50 7.78
CA ASN A 138 8.18 7.21 7.68
C ASN A 138 8.74 6.99 6.28
N VAL A 139 7.98 7.30 5.22
CA VAL A 139 8.45 7.23 3.83
C VAL A 139 9.66 8.15 3.63
N CYS A 140 9.63 9.40 4.10
CA CYS A 140 10.79 10.28 4.01
C CYS A 140 12.03 9.73 4.75
N ARG A 141 11.83 9.18 5.96
CA ARG A 141 12.92 8.56 6.74
C ARG A 141 13.50 7.34 6.03
N LEU A 142 12.65 6.48 5.50
CA LEU A 142 13.05 5.26 4.81
C LEU A 142 13.75 5.56 3.48
N SER A 143 13.27 6.56 2.74
CA SER A 143 13.92 7.07 1.54
C SER A 143 15.38 7.46 1.81
N GLN A 144 15.64 8.16 2.91
CA GLN A 144 17.00 8.52 3.33
C GLN A 144 17.83 7.31 3.77
N GLN A 145 17.23 6.39 4.54
CA GLN A 145 17.88 5.19 5.05
C GLN A 145 18.36 4.28 3.90
N HIS A 146 17.49 4.07 2.91
CA HIS A 146 17.73 3.18 1.77
C HIS A 146 18.40 3.89 0.59
N LYS A 147 18.63 5.21 0.68
CA LYS A 147 19.23 6.05 -0.37
C LYS A 147 18.49 5.96 -1.72
N VAL A 148 17.17 5.86 -1.67
CA VAL A 148 16.27 5.81 -2.82
C VAL A 148 15.24 6.91 -2.67
N ASN A 149 14.94 7.66 -3.74
CA ASN A 149 13.90 8.67 -3.69
C ASN A 149 12.53 8.00 -3.62
N SER A 150 11.77 8.26 -2.55
CA SER A 150 10.44 7.66 -2.39
C SER A 150 9.37 8.72 -2.17
N ASP A 151 8.26 8.57 -2.89
CA ASP A 151 7.06 9.38 -2.73
C ASP A 151 5.82 8.49 -2.53
N ILE A 152 4.75 9.09 -2.01
CA ILE A 152 3.51 8.39 -1.72
C ILE A 152 2.28 9.20 -2.14
N ASP A 153 1.39 8.55 -2.87
CA ASP A 153 0.11 9.08 -3.35
C ASP A 153 -1.09 8.23 -2.88
N PHE A 154 -2.23 8.89 -2.68
CA PHE A 154 -3.44 8.33 -2.02
C PHE A 154 -4.74 8.53 -2.77
#